data_AF-A0A9W7CQJ2-F1
#
_entry.id   AF-A0A9W7CQJ2-F1
#
_cell.length_a   1.000
_cell.length_b   1.000
_cell.length_c   1.000
_cell.angle_alpha   90.00
_cell.angle_beta   90.00
_cell.angle_gamma   90.00
#
_symmetry.space_group_name_H-M   'P 1'
#
loop_
_entity.id
_entity.type
_entity.pdbx_description
1 polymer ?
#
loop_
_entity_poly.entity_id
_entity_poly.type
_entity_poly.pdbx_seq_one_letter_code
_entity_poly.pdbx_strand_id
1 'polypeptide(L)'
;MSNVSIFEHFDRHGIEQFKIILIKEYEVADKTHLRAYEQLWINKLRHSCVNKNNAIMFKDLYFKNYKATHIELLREKSRIKNKLPHNVAKALEKFNCDCGGKYARKHKSTHIKSSRHQTWLSN
;
A
#
# COMPACT_ATOMS: atom_id res chain seq x y z
N MET A 1 24.39 4.32 0.11
CA MET A 1 23.25 4.71 -0.75
C MET A 1 23.79 5.68 -1.79
N SER A 2 23.62 5.40 -3.08
CA SER A 2 24.08 6.30 -4.14
C SER A 2 23.25 7.58 -4.09
N ASN A 3 23.90 8.75 -4.02
CA ASN A 3 23.19 10.01 -4.06
C ASN A 3 22.54 10.19 -5.44
N VAL A 4 21.23 10.42 -5.46
CA VAL A 4 20.42 10.50 -6.67
C VAL A 4 20.13 11.95 -7.06
N SER A 5 20.70 12.91 -6.31
CA SER A 5 20.42 14.32 -6.45
C SER A 5 21.35 15.00 -7.45
N ILE A 6 20.77 15.74 -8.40
CA ILE A 6 21.53 16.59 -9.33
C ILE A 6 22.25 17.74 -8.61
N PHE A 7 21.75 18.15 -7.44
CA PHE A 7 22.29 19.27 -6.67
C PHE A 7 23.77 19.10 -6.32
N GLU A 8 24.18 17.89 -5.91
CA GLU A 8 25.59 17.63 -5.57
C GLU A 8 26.52 17.77 -6.77
N HIS A 9 26.02 17.49 -7.97
CA HIS A 9 26.78 17.68 -9.20
C HIS A 9 26.90 19.16 -9.55
N PHE A 10 25.85 19.95 -9.32
CA PHE A 10 25.89 21.40 -9.51
C PHE A 10 26.85 22.08 -8.54
N ASP A 11 26.84 21.70 -7.26
CA ASP A 11 27.76 22.23 -6.25
C ASP A 11 29.24 21.92 -6.58
N ARG A 12 29.51 20.69 -7.03
CA ARG A 12 30.87 20.24 -7.36
C ARG A 12 31.44 20.82 -8.64
N HIS A 13 30.63 20.96 -9.68
CA HIS A 13 31.10 21.29 -11.03
C HIS A 13 30.68 22.69 -11.52
N GLY A 14 29.78 23.35 -10.80
CA GLY A 14 29.16 24.60 -11.25
C GLY A 14 28.04 24.34 -12.26
N ILE A 15 26.94 25.09 -12.14
CA ILE A 15 25.76 24.94 -13.01
C ILE A 15 26.06 25.23 -14.49
N GLU A 16 27.01 26.13 -14.76
CA GLU A 16 27.42 26.54 -16.11
C GLU A 16 28.04 25.40 -16.94
N GLN A 17 28.51 24.32 -16.28
CA GLN A 17 29.06 23.14 -16.96
C GLN A 17 27.98 22.17 -17.47
N PHE A 18 26.71 22.46 -17.21
CA PHE A 18 25.59 21.61 -17.61
C PHE A 18 24.84 22.22 -18.79
N LYS A 19 24.36 21.36 -19.68
CA LYS A 19 23.54 21.74 -20.83
C LYS A 19 22.17 21.09 -20.74
N ILE A 20 21.13 21.86 -21.07
CA ILE A 20 19.78 21.36 -21.24
C ILE A 20 19.59 21.05 -22.72
N ILE A 21 19.28 19.78 -23.03
CA ILE A 21 19.04 19.33 -24.40
C ILE A 21 17.59 18.84 -24.49
N LEU A 22 16.87 19.33 -25.48
CA LEU A 22 15.55 18.82 -25.83
C LEU A 22 15.70 17.42 -26.45
N ILE A 23 15.15 16.42 -25.80
CA ILE A 23 15.18 15.03 -26.30
C ILE A 23 14.06 14.81 -27.32
N LYS A 24 12.82 15.14 -26.92
CA LYS A 24 11.63 14.97 -27.75
C LYS A 24 10.47 15.76 -27.18
N GLU A 25 9.64 16.31 -28.07
CA GLU A 25 8.36 16.93 -27.75
C GLU A 25 7.23 15.92 -27.95
N TYR A 26 6.21 16.01 -27.08
CA TYR A 26 5.04 15.16 -27.11
C TYR A 26 3.80 16.00 -26.85
N GLU A 27 2.72 15.69 -27.56
CA GLU A 27 1.38 16.10 -27.11
C GLU A 27 0.98 15.21 -25.94
N VAL A 28 0.67 15.83 -24.80
CA VAL A 28 0.39 15.14 -23.54
C VAL A 28 -1.06 15.38 -23.16
N ALA A 29 -1.84 14.30 -23.09
CA ALA A 29 -3.24 14.38 -22.72
C ALA A 29 -3.43 14.54 -21.19
N ASP A 30 -2.62 13.85 -20.39
CA ASP A 30 -2.73 13.86 -18.93
C ASP A 30 -1.40 13.60 -18.20
N LYS A 31 -1.45 13.68 -16.86
CA LYS A 31 -0.27 13.46 -15.99
C LYS A 31 0.27 12.03 -16.04
N THR A 32 -0.57 11.03 -16.31
CA THR A 32 -0.15 9.63 -16.40
C THR A 32 0.67 9.43 -17.67
N HIS A 33 0.23 10.03 -18.77
CA HIS A 33 0.91 10.04 -20.05
C HIS A 33 2.28 10.73 -19.96
N LEU A 34 2.34 11.88 -19.27
CA LEU A 34 3.61 12.57 -18.97
C LEU A 34 4.60 11.66 -18.23
N ARG A 35 4.16 11.02 -17.14
CA ARG A 35 5.00 10.12 -16.33
C ARG A 35 5.45 8.88 -17.12
N ALA A 36 4.64 8.41 -18.07
CA ALA A 36 5.01 7.30 -18.94
C ALA A 36 6.17 7.65 -19.85
N TYR A 37 6.14 8.84 -20.47
CA TYR A 37 7.26 9.30 -21.27
C TYR A 37 8.51 9.57 -20.44
N GLU A 38 8.35 10.16 -19.24
CA GLU A 38 9.45 10.34 -18.30
C GLU A 38 10.11 8.99 -17.94
N GLN A 39 9.31 8.00 -17.53
CA GLN A 39 9.81 6.67 -17.20
C GLN A 39 10.49 6.00 -18.40
N LEU A 40 9.94 6.17 -19.61
CA LEU A 40 10.51 5.62 -20.83
C LEU A 40 11.92 6.16 -21.08
N TRP A 41 12.14 7.47 -20.93
CA TRP A 41 13.47 8.06 -21.12
C TRP A 41 14.44 7.75 -19.99
N ILE A 42 13.97 7.67 -18.74
CA ILE A 42 14.78 7.14 -17.62
C ILE A 42 15.25 5.73 -17.93
N ASN A 43 14.37 4.87 -18.47
CA ASN A 43 14.72 3.50 -18.85
C ASN A 43 15.70 3.44 -20.03
N LYS A 44 15.49 4.25 -21.07
CA LYS A 44 16.41 4.33 -22.23
C LYS A 44 17.79 4.83 -21.83
N LEU A 45 17.87 5.75 -20.89
CA LEU A 45 19.12 6.36 -20.43
C LEU A 45 19.65 5.75 -19.13
N ARG A 46 19.13 4.58 -18.70
CA ARG A 46 19.30 4.06 -17.34
C ARG A 46 20.75 3.94 -16.88
N HIS A 47 21.67 3.65 -17.80
CA HIS A 47 23.09 3.53 -17.51
C HIS A 47 23.76 4.89 -17.20
N SER A 48 23.28 5.97 -17.81
CA SER A 48 23.85 7.33 -17.68
C SER A 48 22.99 8.28 -16.86
N CYS A 49 21.71 7.97 -16.65
CA CYS A 49 20.77 8.82 -15.93
C CYS A 49 21.09 8.80 -14.42
N VAL A 50 21.28 9.97 -13.83
CA VAL A 50 21.46 10.11 -12.37
C VAL A 50 20.18 9.71 -11.64
N ASN A 51 19.01 10.09 -12.15
CA ASN A 51 17.73 9.74 -11.55
C ASN A 51 17.47 8.23 -11.68
N LYS A 52 17.42 7.54 -10.53
CA LYS A 52 17.10 6.11 -10.43
C LYS A 52 15.68 5.84 -9.95
N ASN A 53 14.91 6.88 -9.63
CA ASN A 53 13.54 6.75 -9.17
C ASN A 53 12.59 6.50 -10.34
N ASN A 54 11.60 5.64 -10.12
CA ASN A 54 10.57 5.41 -11.12
C ASN A 54 9.54 6.56 -11.12
N ALA A 55 9.27 7.14 -12.28
CA ALA A 55 8.24 8.17 -12.47
C ALA A 55 6.82 7.59 -12.39
N ILE A 56 6.64 6.31 -12.77
CA ILE A 56 5.38 5.58 -12.58
C ILE A 56 5.52 4.62 -11.40
N MET A 57 4.62 4.76 -10.44
CA MET A 57 4.43 3.80 -9.36
C MET A 57 3.16 2.98 -9.62
N PHE A 58 3.33 1.69 -9.93
CA PHE A 58 2.24 0.73 -9.95
C PHE A 58 1.88 0.36 -8.51
N LYS A 59 0.89 1.07 -7.94
CA LYS A 59 0.45 0.92 -6.55
C LYS A 59 0.23 -0.54 -6.18
N ASP A 60 -0.49 -1.30 -7.01
CA ASP A 60 -0.83 -2.69 -6.72
C ASP A 60 0.39 -3.60 -6.60
N LEU A 61 1.35 -3.45 -7.51
CA LEU A 61 2.60 -4.20 -7.47
C LEU A 61 3.44 -3.82 -6.25
N TYR A 62 3.51 -2.52 -5.95
CA TYR A 62 4.20 -2.00 -4.77
C TYR A 62 3.58 -2.56 -3.48
N PHE A 63 2.26 -2.45 -3.32
CA PHE A 63 1.55 -2.97 -2.15
C PHE A 63 1.68 -4.49 -2.01
N LYS A 64 1.63 -5.23 -3.13
CA LYS A 64 1.85 -6.68 -3.13
C LYS A 64 3.24 -7.04 -2.62
N ASN A 65 4.28 -6.37 -3.13
CA ASN A 65 5.66 -6.60 -2.69
C ASN A 65 5.89 -6.17 -1.24
N TYR A 66 5.35 -5.01 -0.85
CA TYR A 66 5.44 -4.52 0.53
C TYR A 66 4.78 -5.50 1.51
N LYS A 67 3.57 -5.97 1.19
CA LYS A 67 2.85 -6.94 2.02
C LYS A 67 3.58 -8.27 2.09
N ALA A 68 4.16 -8.75 0.99
CA ALA A 68 4.91 -10.00 0.96
C ALA A 68 6.17 -9.92 1.84
N THR A 69 6.93 -8.83 1.73
CA THR A 69 8.18 -8.62 2.47
C THR A 69 7.97 -8.29 3.94
N HIS A 70 6.86 -7.64 4.29
CA HIS A 70 6.58 -7.18 5.66
C HIS A 70 5.45 -7.98 6.33
N ILE A 71 5.12 -9.17 5.82
CA ILE A 71 3.95 -9.93 6.27
C ILE A 71 3.99 -10.22 7.78
N GLU A 72 5.15 -10.58 8.33
CA GLU A 72 5.31 -10.87 9.75
C GLU A 72 5.15 -9.62 10.62
N LEU A 73 5.72 -8.49 10.21
CA LEU A 73 5.55 -7.22 10.90
C LEU A 73 4.08 -6.76 10.90
N LEU A 74 3.38 -6.94 9.78
CA LEU A 74 1.95 -6.64 9.67
C LEU A 74 1.11 -7.57 10.55
N ARG A 75 1.45 -8.86 10.61
CA ARG A 75 0.81 -9.85 11.50
C ARG A 75 1.02 -9.47 12.96
N GLU A 76 2.23 -9.10 13.35
CA GLU A 76 2.54 -8.73 14.73
C GLU A 76 1.83 -7.45 15.16
N LYS A 77 1.83 -6.41 14.31
CA LYS A 77 1.02 -5.20 14.54
C LYS A 77 -0.46 -5.53 14.73
N SER A 78 -1.01 -6.47 13.95
CA SER A 78 -2.39 -6.92 14.10
C SER A 78 -2.62 -7.64 15.44
N ARG A 79 -1.70 -8.51 15.86
CA ARG A 79 -1.76 -9.19 17.16
C ARG A 79 -1.76 -8.19 18.31
N ILE A 80 -0.83 -7.23 18.30
CA ILE A 80 -0.73 -6.18 19.33
C ILE A 80 -2.04 -5.39 19.38
N LYS A 81 -2.52 -4.92 18.22
CA LYS A 81 -3.77 -4.17 18.12
C LYS A 81 -4.95 -4.96 18.68
N ASN A 82 -5.06 -6.25 18.39
CA ASN A 82 -6.17 -7.09 18.87
C ASN A 82 -6.08 -7.38 20.38
N LYS A 83 -4.88 -7.33 20.98
CA LYS A 83 -4.67 -7.48 22.43
C LYS A 83 -4.96 -6.20 23.22
N LEU A 84 -5.19 -5.06 22.56
CA LEU A 84 -5.50 -3.80 23.26
C LEU A 84 -6.78 -3.95 24.10
N PRO A 85 -6.81 -3.46 25.36
CA PRO A 85 -7.92 -3.68 26.29
C PRO A 85 -9.29 -3.32 25.73
N HIS A 86 -9.43 -2.17 25.06
CA HIS A 86 -10.68 -1.75 24.43
C HIS A 86 -11.16 -2.74 23.35
N ASN A 87 -10.24 -3.31 22.56
CA ASN A 87 -10.59 -4.26 21.50
C ASN A 87 -10.96 -5.62 22.07
N VAL A 88 -10.27 -6.06 23.12
CA VAL A 88 -10.61 -7.28 23.87
C VAL A 88 -11.99 -7.14 24.51
N ALA A 89 -12.26 -6.01 25.19
CA ALA A 89 -13.55 -5.73 25.79
C ALA A 89 -14.68 -5.76 24.75
N LYS A 90 -14.50 -5.06 23.62
CA LYS A 90 -15.44 -5.06 22.50
C LYS A 90 -15.66 -6.47 21.91
N ALA A 91 -14.63 -7.31 21.86
CA ALA A 91 -14.75 -8.68 21.38
C ALA A 91 -15.54 -9.59 22.34
N LEU A 92 -15.43 -9.34 23.65
CA LEU A 92 -16.10 -10.10 24.72
C LEU A 92 -17.51 -9.58 25.03
N GLU A 93 -17.85 -8.36 24.62
CA GLU A 93 -19.17 -7.75 24.73
C GLU A 93 -20.25 -8.75 24.32
N LYS A 94 -21.23 -8.95 25.20
CA LYS A 94 -22.34 -9.87 24.97
C LYS A 94 -23.44 -9.15 24.20
N PHE A 95 -24.02 -9.81 23.22
CA PHE A 95 -25.24 -9.37 22.56
C PHE A 95 -26.31 -10.45 22.70
N ASN A 96 -27.56 -10.01 22.76
CA ASN A 96 -28.71 -10.89 22.68
C ASN A 96 -29.04 -11.09 21.19
N CYS A 97 -29.27 -12.33 20.81
CA CYS A 97 -29.72 -12.69 19.48
C CYS A 97 -31.22 -12.96 19.50
N ASP A 98 -31.92 -12.64 18.42
CA ASP A 98 -33.37 -12.79 18.29
C ASP A 98 -33.84 -14.25 18.45
N CYS A 99 -32.95 -15.22 18.22
CA CYS A 99 -33.19 -16.63 18.55
C CYS A 99 -33.20 -16.92 20.07
N GLY A 100 -33.21 -15.89 20.93
CA GLY A 100 -33.23 -15.97 22.39
C GLY A 100 -31.87 -16.24 23.06
N GLY A 101 -30.80 -16.41 22.28
CA GLY A 101 -29.47 -16.74 22.82
C GLY A 101 -28.61 -15.52 23.17
N LYS A 102 -27.74 -15.64 24.19
CA LYS A 102 -26.78 -14.61 24.57
C LYS A 102 -25.35 -15.02 24.24
N TYR A 103 -24.70 -14.32 23.31
CA TYR A 103 -23.37 -14.68 22.80
C TYR A 103 -22.39 -13.51 22.87
N ALA A 104 -21.09 -13.81 22.91
CA ALA A 104 -20.07 -12.78 22.77
C ALA A 104 -19.97 -12.34 21.30
N ARG A 105 -19.68 -11.06 21.06
CA ARG A 105 -19.50 -10.49 19.71
C ARG A 105 -18.48 -11.27 18.87
N LYS A 106 -17.38 -11.74 19.47
CA LYS A 106 -16.37 -12.56 18.77
C LYS A 106 -16.93 -13.87 18.19
N HIS A 107 -18.03 -14.38 18.74
CA HIS A 107 -18.70 -15.60 18.27
C HIS A 107 -19.92 -15.34 17.39
N LYS A 108 -20.23 -14.07 17.08
CA LYS A 108 -21.42 -13.69 16.31
C LYS A 108 -21.50 -14.43 14.96
N SER A 109 -20.41 -14.42 14.19
CA SER A 109 -20.37 -15.07 12.88
C SER A 109 -20.58 -16.59 12.98
N THR A 110 -19.87 -17.25 13.89
CA THR A 110 -20.02 -18.69 14.13
C THR A 110 -21.42 -19.06 14.60
N HIS A 111 -22.00 -18.26 15.48
CA HIS A 111 -23.37 -18.46 15.95
C HIS A 111 -24.38 -18.34 14.81
N ILE A 112 -24.32 -17.25 14.03
CA ILE A 112 -25.25 -17.03 12.91
C ILE A 112 -25.17 -18.18 11.90
N LYS A 113 -23.96 -18.69 11.61
CA LYS A 113 -23.75 -19.82 10.69
C LYS A 113 -24.03 -21.19 11.30
N SER A 114 -24.30 -21.29 12.59
CA SER A 114 -24.53 -22.58 13.24
C SER A 114 -25.84 -23.19 12.75
N SER A 115 -25.86 -24.52 12.57
CA SER A 115 -27.06 -25.25 12.12
C SER A 115 -28.27 -24.93 12.98
N ARG A 116 -28.09 -24.82 14.31
CA ARG A 116 -29.16 -24.44 15.25
C ARG A 116 -29.79 -23.09 14.92
N HIS A 117 -28.98 -22.07 14.63
CA HIS A 117 -29.50 -20.75 14.30
C HIS A 117 -30.16 -20.73 12.91
N GLN A 118 -29.60 -21.46 11.94
CA GLN A 118 -30.19 -21.62 10.61
C GLN A 118 -31.54 -22.36 10.65
N THR A 119 -31.67 -23.41 11.46
CA THR A 119 -32.95 -24.10 11.69
C THR A 119 -33.97 -23.17 12.32
N TRP A 120 -33.57 -22.34 13.30
CA TRP A 120 -34.48 -21.34 13.88
C TRP A 120 -34.96 -20.30 12.86
N LEU A 121 -34.11 -19.87 11.93
CA LEU A 121 -34.51 -18.96 10.84
C LEU A 121 -35.47 -19.59 9.82
N SER A 122 -35.53 -20.92 9.75
CA SER A 122 -36.32 -21.67 8.76
C SER A 122 -37.68 -22.12 9.30
N ASN A 123 -37.96 -21.88 10.58
CA ASN A 123 -39.23 -22.18 11.26
C ASN A 123 -39.96 -20.88 11.60
#